data_AF-A0A173LPY0-F1
#
_entry.id   AF-A0A173LPY0-F1
#
_cell.length_a   1.000
_cell.length_b   1.000
_cell.length_c   1.000
_cell.angle_alpha   90.00
_cell.angle_beta   90.00
_cell.angle_gamma   90.00
#
_symmetry.space_group_name_H-M   'P 1'
#
loop_
_entity.id
_entity.type
_entity.pdbx_description
1 polymer ?
#
loop_
_entity_poly.entity_id
_entity_poly.type
_entity_poly.pdbx_seq_one_letter_code
_entity_poly.pdbx_strand_id
1 'polypeptide(L)'
;MAKRASTSEPEKIASLGIMTIAVCPGSFDPVTLGHVDVFERAARLFDEVIACVVYNPNKQGTFDVAQRRELISESVAHLDNVRVDDFTGLLVDYCREQGAKAVVKGLRGATDYSYEEPMAHMNWEITGAGSEHSVDTLFLSGQPGLSFVSSSLVREVAKLGGEVGHLVPPAVASAMAAKFG
;
A
#
# COMPACT_ATOMS: atom_id res chain seq x y z
N MET A 1 -48.30 17.92 -19.85
CA MET A 1 -47.98 16.56 -19.39
C MET A 1 -46.52 16.27 -19.68
N ALA A 2 -45.63 16.42 -18.71
CA ALA A 2 -44.21 16.08 -18.85
C ALA A 2 -43.99 14.65 -18.33
N LYS A 3 -43.59 13.73 -19.23
CA LYS A 3 -43.19 12.36 -18.87
C LYS A 3 -41.91 12.43 -18.05
N ARG A 4 -41.97 12.03 -16.78
CA ARG A 4 -40.77 11.67 -16.00
C ARG A 4 -40.13 10.47 -16.67
N ALA A 5 -38.90 10.63 -17.14
CA ALA A 5 -38.09 9.50 -17.58
C ALA A 5 -37.84 8.59 -16.37
N SER A 6 -38.37 7.38 -16.45
CA SER A 6 -38.07 6.30 -15.53
C SER A 6 -36.68 5.77 -15.88
N THR A 7 -35.66 6.20 -15.16
CA THR A 7 -34.34 5.55 -15.15
C THR A 7 -34.54 4.11 -14.70
N SER A 8 -34.13 3.14 -15.54
CA SER A 8 -34.32 1.71 -15.31
C SER A 8 -33.57 1.23 -14.06
N GLU A 9 -34.12 0.25 -13.34
CA GLU A 9 -33.51 -0.40 -12.16
C GLU A 9 -31.99 -0.70 -12.24
N PRO A 10 -31.40 -1.14 -13.37
CA PRO A 10 -29.95 -1.35 -13.46
C PRO A 10 -29.09 -0.10 -13.20
N GLU A 11 -29.57 1.11 -13.51
CA GLU A 11 -28.83 2.36 -13.23
C GLU A 11 -28.88 2.75 -11.74
N LYS A 12 -29.93 2.32 -11.00
CA LYS A 12 -30.02 2.52 -9.55
C LYS A 12 -29.17 1.54 -8.75
N ILE A 13 -28.89 0.35 -9.29
CA ILE A 13 -28.05 -0.66 -8.64
C ILE A 13 -26.57 -0.22 -8.69
N ALA A 14 -26.14 0.44 -9.77
CA ALA A 14 -24.78 0.97 -9.90
C ALA A 14 -24.48 2.11 -8.90
N SER A 15 -25.50 2.88 -8.47
CA SER A 15 -25.33 3.99 -7.52
C SER A 15 -25.40 3.57 -6.03
N LEU A 16 -25.46 2.27 -5.74
CA LEU A 16 -25.53 1.70 -4.38
C LEU A 16 -24.28 0.87 -4.02
N GLY A 17 -23.26 0.85 -4.90
CA GLY A 17 -22.00 0.14 -4.63
C GLY A 17 -21.32 0.72 -3.40
N ILE A 18 -21.12 -0.12 -2.38
CA ILE A 18 -20.25 0.23 -1.25
C ILE A 18 -18.85 0.39 -1.84
N MET A 19 -18.31 1.62 -1.80
CA MET A 19 -16.95 1.91 -2.24
C MET A 19 -15.95 1.05 -1.45
N THR A 20 -15.13 0.29 -2.17
CA THR A 20 -14.15 -0.62 -1.60
C THR A 20 -12.82 0.08 -1.47
N ILE A 21 -12.36 0.26 -0.22
CA ILE A 21 -11.09 0.93 0.09
C ILE A 21 -10.13 -0.08 0.70
N ALA A 22 -8.92 -0.14 0.15
CA ALA A 22 -7.81 -0.92 0.68
C ALA A 22 -6.67 -0.03 1.15
N VAL A 23 -6.04 -0.41 2.26
CA VAL A 23 -4.79 0.20 2.73
C VAL A 23 -3.64 -0.73 2.39
N CYS A 24 -2.60 -0.21 1.74
CA CYS A 24 -1.32 -0.88 1.53
C CYS A 24 -0.29 -0.27 2.49
N PRO A 25 -0.14 -0.80 3.72
CA PRO A 25 0.72 -0.20 4.73
C PRO A 25 2.17 -0.71 4.62
N GLY A 26 3.12 0.19 4.83
CA GLY A 26 4.53 -0.16 4.88
C GLY A 26 5.40 0.99 5.36
N SER A 27 6.65 0.71 5.72
CA SER A 27 7.60 1.78 6.02
C SER A 27 8.08 2.50 4.75
N PHE A 28 8.11 1.80 3.61
CA PHE A 28 8.47 2.35 2.30
C PHE A 28 9.73 3.23 2.31
N ASP A 29 10.82 2.73 2.91
CA ASP A 29 12.07 3.47 3.09
C ASP A 29 13.24 2.88 2.28
N PRO A 30 13.31 3.04 0.95
CA PRO A 30 12.30 3.67 0.09
C PRO A 30 11.27 2.65 -0.44
N VAL A 31 10.25 3.15 -1.14
CA VAL A 31 9.40 2.34 -2.03
C VAL A 31 10.25 1.66 -3.11
N THR A 32 9.84 0.48 -3.58
CA THR A 32 10.59 -0.36 -4.54
C THR A 32 9.63 -0.81 -5.64
N LEU A 33 10.15 -1.39 -6.74
CA LEU A 33 9.29 -1.93 -7.79
C LEU A 33 8.35 -3.03 -7.28
N GLY A 34 8.77 -3.80 -6.27
CA GLY A 34 7.92 -4.81 -5.64
C GLY A 34 6.71 -4.20 -4.90
N HIS A 35 6.87 -3.02 -4.30
CA HIS A 35 5.74 -2.30 -3.70
C HIS A 35 4.80 -1.73 -4.78
N VAL A 36 5.36 -1.18 -5.87
CA VAL A 36 4.56 -0.65 -6.98
C VAL A 36 3.70 -1.76 -7.63
N ASP A 37 4.24 -2.97 -7.83
CA ASP A 37 3.44 -4.13 -8.30
C ASP A 37 2.22 -4.39 -7.40
N VAL A 38 2.41 -4.33 -6.06
CA VAL A 38 1.32 -4.53 -5.10
C VAL A 38 0.28 -3.41 -5.21
N PHE A 39 0.72 -2.16 -5.32
CA PHE A 39 -0.19 -1.02 -5.48
C PHE A 39 -1.00 -1.12 -6.77
N GLU A 40 -0.35 -1.42 -7.90
CA GLU A 40 -1.01 -1.58 -9.20
C GLU A 40 -2.04 -2.71 -9.19
N ARG A 41 -1.72 -3.83 -8.52
CA ARG A 41 -2.64 -4.97 -8.45
C ARG A 41 -3.79 -4.72 -7.48
N ALA A 42 -3.53 -4.06 -6.36
CA ALA A 42 -4.59 -3.60 -5.46
C ALA A 42 -5.52 -2.61 -6.18
N ALA A 43 -4.97 -1.68 -6.97
CA ALA A 43 -5.72 -0.68 -7.72
C ALA A 43 -6.69 -1.27 -8.76
N ARG A 44 -6.46 -2.51 -9.19
CA ARG A 44 -7.37 -3.26 -10.08
C ARG A 44 -8.49 -4.00 -9.32
N LEU A 45 -8.36 -4.15 -8.01
CA LEU A 45 -9.25 -4.95 -7.16
C LEU A 45 -10.15 -4.07 -6.27
N PHE A 46 -9.75 -2.82 -6.02
CA PHE A 46 -10.43 -1.90 -5.13
C PHE A 46 -10.74 -0.58 -5.84
N ASP A 47 -11.83 0.07 -5.43
CA ASP A 47 -12.22 1.38 -5.95
C ASP A 47 -11.21 2.46 -5.56
N GLU A 48 -10.65 2.39 -4.35
CA GLU A 48 -9.58 3.27 -3.86
C GLU A 48 -8.50 2.47 -3.12
N VAL A 49 -7.23 2.82 -3.34
CA VAL A 49 -6.08 2.28 -2.63
C VAL A 49 -5.31 3.38 -1.94
N ILE A 50 -4.99 3.16 -0.66
CA ILE A 50 -4.19 4.08 0.13
C ILE A 50 -2.82 3.45 0.38
N ALA A 51 -1.79 3.94 -0.31
CA ALA A 51 -0.40 3.62 0.01
C ALA A 51 0.01 4.38 1.28
N CYS A 52 -0.04 3.70 2.43
CA CYS A 52 0.09 4.32 3.74
C CYS A 52 1.48 4.12 4.34
N VAL A 53 2.24 5.21 4.48
CA VAL A 53 3.52 5.21 5.18
C VAL A 53 3.29 5.07 6.67
N VAL A 54 3.55 3.87 7.20
CA VAL A 54 3.51 3.62 8.65
C VAL A 54 4.88 3.93 9.24
N TYR A 55 4.91 4.78 10.26
CA TYR A 55 6.17 5.20 10.88
C TYR A 55 6.11 5.24 12.41
N ASN A 56 7.30 5.14 13.00
CA ASN A 56 7.52 5.38 14.42
C ASN A 56 8.24 6.73 14.55
N PRO A 57 7.64 7.74 15.20
CA PRO A 57 8.24 9.07 15.38
C PRO A 57 9.62 9.03 16.07
N ASN A 58 9.91 7.97 16.83
CA ASN A 58 11.18 7.79 17.54
C ASN A 58 12.27 7.08 16.71
N LYS A 59 11.97 6.66 15.47
CA LYS A 59 12.94 6.01 14.58
C LYS A 59 13.18 6.88 13.36
N GLN A 60 14.45 7.15 13.07
CA GLN A 60 14.83 7.81 11.82
C GLN A 60 15.02 6.78 10.71
N GLY A 61 14.33 7.00 9.59
CA GLY A 61 14.54 6.28 8.33
C GLY A 61 15.68 6.88 7.51
N THR A 62 15.93 6.29 6.35
CA THR A 62 16.86 6.86 5.35
C THR A 62 16.30 8.13 4.74
N PHE A 63 15.01 8.10 4.45
CA PHE A 63 14.20 9.25 4.06
C PHE A 63 13.23 9.58 5.19
N ASP A 64 12.95 10.87 5.39
CA ASP A 64 11.91 11.27 6.32
C ASP A 64 10.51 10.89 5.80
N VAL A 65 9.46 11.10 6.61
CA VAL A 65 8.09 10.72 6.21
C VAL A 65 7.64 11.47 4.96
N ALA A 66 7.91 12.77 4.87
CA ALA A 66 7.49 13.60 3.74
C ALA A 66 8.15 13.15 2.44
N GLN A 67 9.46 12.91 2.47
CA GLN A 67 10.23 12.37 1.35
C GLN A 67 9.69 11.01 0.91
N ARG A 68 9.38 10.10 1.84
CA ARG A 68 8.82 8.79 1.48
C ARG A 68 7.47 8.91 0.79
N ARG A 69 6.61 9.83 1.24
CA ARG A 69 5.31 10.09 0.60
C ARG A 69 5.48 10.65 -0.81
N GLU A 70 6.38 11.62 -0.98
CA GLU A 70 6.69 12.21 -2.29
C GLU A 70 7.20 11.15 -3.27
N LEU A 71 8.16 10.32 -2.83
CA LEU A 71 8.68 9.22 -3.63
C LEU A 71 7.60 8.20 -4.03
N ILE A 72 6.68 7.86 -3.12
CA ILE A 72 5.53 7.00 -3.47
C ILE A 72 4.63 7.71 -4.48
N SER A 73 4.29 8.98 -4.23
CA SER A 73 3.38 9.77 -5.07
C SER A 73 3.88 9.84 -6.51
N GLU A 74 5.18 10.09 -6.73
CA GLU A 74 5.78 10.07 -8.06
C GLU A 74 5.77 8.67 -8.69
N SER A 75 5.98 7.62 -7.87
CA SER A 75 6.04 6.23 -8.32
C SER A 75 4.68 5.65 -8.72
N VAL A 76 3.58 6.26 -8.30
CA VAL A 76 2.20 5.81 -8.58
C VAL A 76 1.37 6.86 -9.32
N ALA A 77 2.00 7.92 -9.84
CA ALA A 77 1.30 9.03 -10.51
C ALA A 77 0.49 8.61 -11.75
N HIS A 78 0.72 7.40 -12.28
CA HIS A 78 -0.04 6.80 -13.37
C HIS A 78 -1.31 6.06 -12.92
N LEU A 79 -1.60 6.01 -11.62
CA LEU A 79 -2.76 5.33 -11.05
C LEU A 79 -3.75 6.35 -10.48
N ASP A 80 -4.89 6.52 -11.15
CA ASP A 80 -5.89 7.53 -10.79
C ASP A 80 -6.61 7.27 -9.45
N ASN A 81 -6.59 6.02 -8.98
CA ASN A 81 -7.27 5.57 -7.77
C ASN A 81 -6.33 5.15 -6.63
N VAL A 82 -5.06 5.56 -6.70
CA VAL A 82 -4.11 5.38 -5.59
C VAL A 82 -3.76 6.74 -5.01
N ARG A 83 -3.99 6.90 -3.70
CA ARG A 83 -3.50 8.06 -2.96
C ARG A 83 -2.48 7.67 -1.91
N VAL A 84 -1.68 8.64 -1.49
CA VAL A 84 -0.58 8.45 -0.53
C VAL A 84 -0.89 9.17 0.76
N ASP A 85 -0.76 8.45 1.86
CA ASP A 85 -0.95 9.00 3.20
C ASP A 85 0.15 8.51 4.15
N ASP A 86 0.21 9.07 5.34
CA ASP A 86 1.02 8.56 6.44
C ASP A 86 0.22 8.44 7.73
N PHE A 87 0.63 7.49 8.56
CA PHE A 87 -0.04 7.26 9.83
C PHE A 87 0.92 6.72 10.88
N THR A 88 0.59 7.01 12.14
CA THR A 88 1.22 6.42 13.32
C THR A 88 0.16 6.03 14.33
N GLY A 89 0.26 4.83 14.92
CA GLY A 89 -0.75 4.26 15.81
C GLY A 89 -1.15 2.83 15.41
N LEU A 90 -2.36 2.42 15.78
CA LEU A 90 -2.91 1.12 15.40
C LEU A 90 -3.48 1.18 13.97
N LEU A 91 -2.97 0.31 13.09
CA LEU A 91 -3.36 0.28 11.68
C LEU A 91 -4.87 0.10 11.49
N VAL A 92 -5.53 -0.68 12.35
CA VAL A 92 -6.97 -0.92 12.28
C VAL A 92 -7.81 0.31 12.60
N ASP A 93 -7.32 1.19 13.47
CA ASP A 93 -8.00 2.45 13.77
C ASP A 93 -7.91 3.38 12.55
N TYR A 94 -6.74 3.46 11.93
CA TYR A 94 -6.58 4.15 10.65
C TYR A 94 -7.51 3.58 9.56
N CYS A 95 -7.57 2.25 9.43
CA CYS A 95 -8.48 1.63 8.46
C CYS A 95 -9.93 2.04 8.73
N ARG A 96 -10.37 2.06 9.99
CA ARG A 96 -11.72 2.49 10.36
C ARG A 96 -11.96 3.97 10.03
N GLU A 97 -11.01 4.86 10.34
CA GLU A 97 -11.09 6.29 10.00
C GLU A 97 -11.22 6.52 8.50
N GLN A 98 -10.54 5.73 7.69
CA GLN A 98 -10.60 5.80 6.23
C GLN A 98 -11.79 5.02 5.62
N GLY A 99 -12.57 4.28 6.42
CA GLY A 99 -13.61 3.37 5.92
C GLY A 99 -13.06 2.16 5.15
N ALA A 100 -11.76 1.85 5.31
CA ALA A 100 -11.11 0.72 4.66
C ALA A 100 -11.45 -0.60 5.37
N LYS A 101 -11.81 -1.60 4.57
CA LYS A 101 -12.13 -2.96 5.04
C LYS A 101 -11.03 -3.97 4.76
N ALA A 102 -10.02 -3.57 4.01
CA ALA A 102 -8.93 -4.42 3.56
C ALA A 102 -7.58 -3.78 3.85
N VAL A 103 -6.66 -4.59 4.36
CA VAL A 103 -5.21 -4.34 4.34
C VAL A 103 -4.62 -5.25 3.27
N VAL A 104 -3.80 -4.71 2.36
CA VAL A 104 -3.14 -5.50 1.31
C VAL A 104 -1.64 -5.58 1.59
N LYS A 105 -1.11 -6.81 1.56
CA LYS A 105 0.29 -7.12 1.81
C LYS A 105 0.89 -7.90 0.65
N GLY A 106 2.03 -7.44 0.15
CA GLY A 106 2.85 -8.20 -0.80
C GLY A 106 3.69 -9.24 -0.07
N LEU A 107 3.73 -10.47 -0.57
CA LEU A 107 4.57 -11.55 -0.04
C LEU A 107 5.62 -11.98 -1.06
N ARG A 108 6.88 -12.07 -0.66
CA ARG A 108 7.96 -12.57 -1.53
C ARG A 108 8.15 -14.08 -1.44
N GLY A 109 7.64 -14.69 -0.37
CA GLY A 109 7.73 -16.11 -0.12
C GLY A 109 7.17 -16.49 1.25
N ALA A 110 7.34 -17.74 1.63
CA ALA A 110 6.76 -18.30 2.86
C ALA A 110 7.20 -17.58 4.14
N THR A 111 8.45 -17.10 4.19
CA THR A 111 8.96 -16.38 5.35
C THR A 111 8.19 -15.08 5.62
N ASP A 112 7.85 -14.31 4.58
CA ASP A 112 7.06 -13.08 4.74
C ASP A 112 5.67 -13.40 5.31
N TYR A 113 5.04 -14.49 4.84
CA TYR A 113 3.74 -14.92 5.36
C TYR A 113 3.82 -15.20 6.87
N SER A 114 4.82 -15.96 7.31
CA SER A 114 5.00 -16.26 8.74
C SER A 114 5.21 -15.02 9.61
N TYR A 115 5.76 -13.93 9.06
CA TYR A 115 5.88 -12.66 9.78
C TYR A 115 4.57 -11.84 9.78
N GLU A 116 3.80 -11.88 8.70
CA GLU A 116 2.59 -11.06 8.55
C GLU A 116 1.31 -11.72 9.11
N GLU A 117 1.22 -13.05 9.06
CA GLU A 117 0.04 -13.82 9.51
C GLU A 117 -0.37 -13.51 10.96
N PRO A 118 0.54 -13.45 11.96
CA PRO A 118 0.14 -13.11 13.33
C PRO A 118 -0.51 -11.72 13.44
N MET A 119 0.00 -10.73 12.69
CA MET A 119 -0.56 -9.38 12.68
C MET A 119 -1.90 -9.32 11.95
N ALA A 120 -2.08 -10.09 10.88
CA ALA A 120 -3.36 -10.23 10.20
C ALA A 120 -4.45 -10.75 11.16
N HIS A 121 -4.16 -11.82 11.91
CA HIS A 121 -5.09 -12.35 12.90
C HIS A 121 -5.35 -11.37 14.05
N MET A 122 -4.33 -10.66 14.52
CA MET A 122 -4.50 -9.65 15.57
C MET A 122 -5.42 -8.51 15.11
N ASN A 123 -5.24 -8.03 13.87
CA ASN A 123 -6.09 -6.98 13.30
C ASN A 123 -7.54 -7.44 13.18
N TRP A 124 -7.76 -8.69 12.75
CA TRP A 124 -9.09 -9.29 12.63
C TRP A 124 -9.78 -9.43 14.01
N GLU A 125 -9.04 -9.87 15.04
CA GLU A 125 -9.57 -10.00 16.40
C GLU A 125 -9.95 -8.63 17.00
N ILE A 126 -9.05 -7.63 16.92
CA ILE A 126 -9.29 -6.28 17.48
C ILE A 126 -10.50 -5.60 16.83
N THR A 127 -10.74 -5.87 15.55
CA THR A 127 -11.83 -5.22 14.80
C THR A 127 -13.19 -5.89 14.97
N GLY A 128 -13.28 -6.93 15.81
CA GLY A 128 -14.49 -7.72 16.00
C GLY A 128 -14.62 -8.74 14.89
N ALA A 129 -14.00 -9.89 15.10
CA ALA A 129 -14.00 -11.06 14.23
C ALA A 129 -15.37 -11.31 13.56
N GLY A 130 -15.43 -11.19 12.23
CA GLY A 130 -16.65 -11.45 11.44
C GLY A 130 -17.75 -10.40 11.56
N SER A 131 -17.50 -9.26 12.21
CA SER A 131 -18.41 -8.12 12.23
C SER A 131 -18.29 -7.29 10.95
N GLU A 132 -19.27 -6.42 10.67
CA GLU A 132 -19.22 -5.47 9.56
C GLU A 132 -18.06 -4.46 9.60
N HIS A 133 -17.38 -4.36 10.75
CA HIS A 133 -16.23 -3.51 11.03
C HIS A 133 -14.89 -4.27 10.96
N SER A 134 -14.91 -5.58 10.69
CA SER A 134 -13.68 -6.38 10.61
C SER A 134 -12.81 -5.91 9.46
N VAL A 135 -11.49 -5.82 9.70
CA VAL A 135 -10.50 -5.52 8.67
C VAL A 135 -9.81 -6.81 8.26
N ASP A 136 -10.02 -7.23 7.01
CA ASP A 136 -9.36 -8.40 6.45
C ASP A 136 -7.96 -8.04 5.92
N THR A 137 -7.03 -8.98 6.03
CA THR A 137 -5.71 -8.84 5.39
C THR A 137 -5.63 -9.74 4.17
N LEU A 138 -5.43 -9.14 3.00
CA LEU A 138 -5.26 -9.83 1.73
C LEU A 138 -3.78 -9.91 1.38
N PHE A 139 -3.33 -11.12 1.09
CA PHE A 139 -1.96 -11.38 0.68
C PHE A 139 -1.86 -11.55 -0.83
N LEU A 140 -0.99 -10.76 -1.46
CA LEU A 140 -0.65 -10.87 -2.87
C LEU A 140 0.76 -11.46 -2.99
N SER A 141 0.88 -12.62 -3.65
CA SER A 141 2.20 -13.13 -4.03
C SER A 141 2.87 -12.14 -4.97
N GLY A 142 4.02 -11.60 -4.56
CA GLY A 142 4.78 -10.61 -5.34
C GLY A 142 5.26 -11.18 -6.67
N GLN A 143 5.54 -10.30 -7.63
CA GLN A 143 6.07 -10.69 -8.92
C GLN A 143 7.35 -11.54 -8.76
N PRO A 144 7.45 -12.74 -9.39
CA PRO A 144 8.57 -13.65 -9.17
C PRO A 144 9.96 -13.03 -9.39
N GLY A 145 10.09 -12.18 -10.42
CA GLY A 145 11.32 -11.46 -10.75
C GLY A 145 11.77 -10.41 -9.73
N LEU A 146 10.89 -10.03 -8.79
CA LEU A 146 11.17 -9.05 -7.73
C LEU A 146 11.17 -9.68 -6.33
N SER A 147 11.10 -11.01 -6.23
CA SER A 147 11.02 -11.73 -4.95
C SER A 147 12.19 -11.47 -4.00
N PHE A 148 13.39 -11.18 -4.52
CA PHE A 148 14.56 -10.85 -3.70
C PHE A 148 14.61 -9.37 -3.27
N VAL A 149 13.77 -8.51 -3.84
CA VAL A 149 13.83 -7.06 -3.63
C VAL A 149 13.21 -6.69 -2.30
N SER A 150 13.96 -5.91 -1.50
CA SER A 150 13.46 -5.31 -0.26
C SER A 150 14.09 -3.94 -0.06
N SER A 151 13.39 -3.02 0.61
CA SER A 151 13.97 -1.71 0.93
C SER A 151 15.26 -1.85 1.72
N SER A 152 15.34 -2.81 2.65
CA SER A 152 16.57 -3.06 3.43
C SER A 152 17.75 -3.46 2.55
N LEU A 153 17.56 -4.42 1.65
CA LEU A 153 18.61 -4.88 0.74
C LEU A 153 19.01 -3.78 -0.25
N VAL A 154 18.03 -3.07 -0.81
CA VAL A 154 18.27 -1.92 -1.71
C VAL A 154 19.11 -0.85 -1.02
N ARG A 155 18.78 -0.50 0.23
CA ARG A 155 19.58 0.46 1.01
C ARG A 155 20.99 -0.03 1.30
N GLU A 156 21.16 -1.30 1.64
CA GLU A 156 22.46 -1.88 1.96
C GLU A 156 23.38 -1.86 0.74
N VAL A 157 22.89 -2.34 -0.41
CA VAL A 157 23.65 -2.33 -1.67
C VAL A 157 24.02 -0.91 -2.07
N ALA A 158 23.09 0.04 -2.02
CA ALA A 158 23.36 1.43 -2.36
C ALA A 158 24.41 2.08 -1.44
N LYS A 159 24.34 1.83 -0.12
CA LYS A 159 25.35 2.32 0.85
C LYS A 159 26.75 1.80 0.59
N LEU A 160 26.87 0.62 -0.02
CA LEU A 160 28.13 -0.01 -0.38
C LEU A 160 28.59 0.35 -1.81
N GLY A 161 27.91 1.29 -2.48
CA GLY A 161 28.26 1.76 -3.82
C GLY A 161 27.76 0.85 -4.96
N GLY A 162 26.87 -0.09 -4.68
CA GLY A 162 26.24 -0.93 -5.70
C GLY A 162 25.10 -0.21 -6.44
N GLU A 163 24.85 -0.62 -7.68
CA GLU A 163 23.78 -0.09 -8.53
C GLU A 163 22.43 -0.75 -8.17
N VAL A 164 21.39 0.05 -7.93
CA VAL A 164 20.06 -0.41 -7.49
C VAL A 164 18.88 0.19 -8.27
N GLY A 165 19.14 1.05 -9.25
CA GLY A 165 18.13 1.76 -10.03
C GLY A 165 17.19 0.82 -10.78
N HIS A 166 17.64 -0.38 -11.13
CA HIS A 166 16.80 -1.42 -11.75
C HIS A 166 15.82 -2.11 -10.77
N LEU A 167 15.88 -1.81 -9.47
CA LEU A 167 15.04 -2.42 -8.42
C LEU A 167 14.02 -1.44 -7.83
N VAL A 168 14.10 -0.17 -8.21
CA VAL A 168 13.28 0.92 -7.67
C VAL A 168 12.73 1.82 -8.77
N PRO A 169 11.66 2.59 -8.52
CA PRO A 169 11.17 3.59 -9.46
C PRO A 169 12.22 4.67 -9.77
N PRO A 170 12.16 5.36 -10.94
CA PRO A 170 13.15 6.36 -11.33
C PRO A 170 13.34 7.52 -10.33
N ALA A 171 12.25 8.00 -9.71
CA ALA A 171 12.28 9.02 -8.67
C ALA A 171 13.13 8.57 -7.47
N VAL A 172 12.93 7.32 -7.04
CA VAL A 172 13.68 6.70 -5.94
C VAL A 172 15.14 6.49 -6.31
N ALA A 173 15.44 6.03 -7.53
CA ALA A 173 16.82 5.85 -7.99
C ALA A 173 17.60 7.18 -7.89
N SER A 174 16.98 8.28 -8.34
CA SER A 174 17.54 9.62 -8.28
C SER A 174 17.77 10.08 -6.83
N ALA A 175 16.78 9.88 -5.95
CA ALA A 175 16.89 10.25 -4.55
C ALA A 175 17.95 9.42 -3.79
N MET A 176 18.08 8.13 -4.11
CA MET A 176 19.10 7.25 -3.55
C MET A 176 20.51 7.66 -3.98
N ALA A 177 20.71 8.00 -5.25
CA ALA A 177 21.98 8.52 -5.76
C ALA A 177 22.36 9.84 -5.07
N ALA A 178 21.39 10.74 -4.84
CA ALA A 178 21.64 11.99 -4.10
C ALA A 178 21.95 11.75 -2.61
N LYS A 179 21.45 10.66 -2.02
CA LYS A 179 21.63 10.33 -0.59
C LYS A 179 22.95 9.61 -0.28
N PHE A 180 23.41 8.74 -1.19
CA PHE A 180 24.54 7.83 -0.96
C PHE A 180 25.68 7.94 -1.98
N GLY A 181 25.47 8.65 -3.09
CA GLY A 181 26.48 8.89 -4.12
C GLY A 181 27.48 9.99 -3.76
#